data_AF-A0A0F8ZCL3-F1
#
_entry.id   AF-A0A0F8ZCL3-F1
#
_cell.length_a   1.000
_cell.length_b   1.000
_cell.length_c   1.000
_cell.angle_alpha   90.00
_cell.angle_beta   90.00
_cell.angle_gamma   90.00
#
_symmetry.space_group_name_H-M   'P 1'
#
loop_
_entity.id
_entity.type
_entity.pdbx_description
1 polymer ?
#
loop_
_entity_poly.entity_id
_entity_poly.type
_entity_poly.pdbx_seq_one_letter_code
_entity_poly.pdbx_strand_id
1 'polypeptide(L)'
;RWLPEIMLYPFVSLDWKNIPTWYRIIAPPGSGKTAHLSLIADFYLSYTLDEFTPKSFISGFRGPGGQDMSTLPQLNGKVLVILDESIMMEQRQEDRNAVQSLLRKAYDGVVSKSFGNIKDKVEHKAYFNIIAAATPQIDRYFLYNQALGERFGLNGWQLGAYVDGDDPAAK
;
A
#
# COMPACT_ATOMS: atom_id res chain seq x y z
N ARG A 1 14.36 -17.44 6.84
CA ARG A 1 13.38 -17.33 7.95
C ARG A 1 13.49 -15.90 8.51
N TRP A 2 12.97 -14.93 7.76
CA TRP A 2 13.16 -13.48 7.99
C TRP A 2 11.82 -12.70 8.01
N LEU A 3 10.70 -13.44 7.98
CA LEU A 3 9.37 -12.88 7.77
C LEU A 3 8.88 -12.06 8.97
N PRO A 4 9.06 -12.50 10.24
CA PRO A 4 8.72 -11.68 11.39
C PRO A 4 9.48 -10.35 11.45
N GLU A 5 10.78 -10.36 11.12
CA GLU A 5 11.62 -9.17 11.15
C GLU A 5 11.14 -8.11 10.17
N ILE A 6 10.77 -8.52 8.95
CA ILE A 6 10.19 -7.61 7.95
C ILE A 6 8.83 -7.11 8.39
N MET A 7 8.01 -7.96 8.99
CA MET A 7 6.69 -7.54 9.45
C MET A 7 6.77 -6.47 10.54
N LEU A 8 7.81 -6.50 11.38
CA LEU A 8 8.01 -5.51 12.44
C LEU A 8 8.61 -4.19 11.95
N TYR A 9 9.42 -4.22 10.89
CA TYR A 9 10.16 -3.03 10.46
C TYR A 9 9.26 -1.82 10.11
N PRO A 10 8.14 -1.96 9.36
CA PRO A 10 7.19 -0.87 9.13
C PRO A 10 6.67 -0.20 10.40
N PHE A 11 6.56 -0.93 11.51
CA PHE A 11 6.11 -0.37 12.77
C PHE A 11 7.22 0.41 13.47
N VAL A 12 8.44 -0.12 13.44
CA VAL A 12 9.62 0.52 14.04
C VAL A 12 9.98 1.82 13.32
N SER A 13 9.85 1.85 12.00
CA SER A 13 10.23 3.02 11.19
C SER A 13 9.14 4.08 11.06
N LEU A 14 7.99 3.96 11.74
CA LEU A 14 6.91 4.96 11.66
C LEU A 14 7.36 6.38 12.06
N ASP A 15 8.27 6.46 13.04
CA ASP A 15 8.79 7.75 13.51
C ASP A 15 9.86 8.34 12.58
N TRP A 16 10.33 7.58 11.58
CA TRP A 16 11.34 8.01 10.62
C TRP A 16 10.69 8.76 9.46
N LYS A 17 10.14 9.94 9.77
CA LYS A 17 9.30 10.77 8.88
C LYS A 17 9.88 11.11 7.50
N ASN A 18 11.17 10.88 7.28
CA ASN A 18 11.86 11.18 6.03
C ASN A 18 11.83 10.03 5.01
N ILE A 19 11.49 8.80 5.43
CA ILE A 19 11.55 7.61 4.57
C ILE A 19 10.36 6.68 4.89
N PRO A 20 9.26 6.74 4.09
CA PRO A 20 8.19 5.76 4.21
C PRO A 20 8.73 4.37 3.91
N THR A 21 8.43 3.42 4.78
CA THR A 21 8.82 2.02 4.62
C THR A 21 7.66 1.23 4.07
N TRP A 22 7.71 0.92 2.78
CA TRP A 22 6.65 0.22 2.07
C TRP A 22 7.19 -1.13 1.59
N TYR A 23 6.69 -2.22 2.18
CA TYR A 23 7.09 -3.59 1.86
C TYR A 23 5.96 -4.37 1.21
N ARG A 24 6.36 -5.30 0.35
CA ARG A 24 5.48 -6.27 -0.29
C ARG A 24 6.07 -7.66 -0.14
N ILE A 25 5.29 -8.56 0.43
CA ILE A 25 5.60 -9.98 0.56
C ILE A 25 5.00 -10.68 -0.65
N ILE A 26 5.86 -11.10 -1.59
CA ILE A 26 5.45 -11.81 -2.79
C ILE A 26 5.73 -13.28 -2.59
N ALA A 27 4.68 -14.09 -2.67
CA ALA A 27 4.77 -15.54 -2.63
C ALA A 27 3.56 -16.17 -3.34
N PRO A 28 3.69 -17.41 -3.87
CA PRO A 28 2.56 -18.13 -4.46
C PRO A 28 1.31 -18.18 -3.56
N PRO A 29 0.10 -18.33 -4.11
CA PRO A 29 -1.09 -18.65 -3.32
C PRO A 29 -0.84 -19.86 -2.40
N GLY A 30 -1.46 -19.88 -1.21
CA GLY A 30 -1.27 -20.98 -0.25
C GLY A 30 0.03 -20.94 0.58
N SER A 31 0.94 -19.99 0.34
CA SER A 31 2.19 -19.81 1.12
C SER A 31 2.00 -19.30 2.56
N GLY A 32 0.76 -19.07 3.01
CA GLY A 32 0.48 -18.59 4.37
C GLY A 32 0.80 -17.11 4.63
N LYS A 33 1.15 -16.32 3.61
CA LYS A 33 1.43 -14.87 3.75
C LYS A 33 0.28 -14.09 4.42
N THR A 34 -0.96 -14.38 4.02
CA THR A 34 -2.16 -13.77 4.60
C THR A 34 -2.33 -14.16 6.07
N ALA A 35 -2.03 -15.41 6.44
CA ALA A 35 -2.08 -15.88 7.82
C ALA A 35 -1.02 -15.21 8.71
N HIS A 36 0.11 -14.80 8.14
CA HIS A 36 1.10 -14.02 8.88
C HIS A 36 0.65 -12.57 9.04
N LEU A 37 0.21 -11.91 7.96
CA LEU A 37 -0.28 -10.53 8.05
C LEU A 37 -1.52 -10.39 8.94
N SER A 38 -2.39 -11.41 9.00
CA SER A 38 -3.53 -11.39 9.92
C SER A 38 -3.12 -11.32 11.39
N LEU A 39 -1.91 -11.78 11.76
CA LEU A 39 -1.42 -11.66 13.14
C LEU A 39 -1.17 -10.21 13.57
N ILE A 40 -0.92 -9.32 12.60
CA ILE A 40 -0.65 -7.90 12.85
C ILE A 40 -1.80 -7.00 12.37
N ALA A 41 -2.85 -7.55 11.77
CA ALA A 41 -3.97 -6.79 11.22
C ALA A 41 -4.71 -5.96 12.29
N ASP A 42 -4.85 -6.50 13.50
CA ASP A 42 -5.55 -5.86 14.62
C ASP A 42 -4.61 -5.16 15.61
N PHE A 43 -3.33 -5.03 15.27
CA PHE A 43 -2.39 -4.29 16.11
C PHE A 43 -2.78 -2.80 16.16
N TYR A 44 -2.56 -2.11 17.28
CA TYR A 44 -3.10 -0.76 17.49
C TYR A 44 -2.55 0.31 16.52
N LEU A 45 -1.39 0.05 15.91
CA LEU A 45 -0.79 0.89 14.86
C LEU A 45 -1.19 0.44 13.44
N SER A 46 -1.91 -0.65 13.29
CA SER A 46 -2.36 -1.16 12.00
C SER A 46 -3.62 -0.43 11.54
N TYR A 47 -3.69 -0.28 10.23
CA TYR A 47 -4.90 0.07 9.51
C TYR A 47 -5.05 -0.95 8.39
N THR A 48 -5.99 -1.89 8.56
CA THR A 48 -6.15 -3.01 7.62
C THR A 48 -7.17 -2.65 6.55
N LEU A 49 -6.82 -2.93 5.29
CA LEU A 49 -7.72 -2.77 4.15
C LEU A 49 -7.69 -4.04 3.30
N ASP A 50 -8.90 -4.54 2.98
CA ASP A 50 -9.08 -5.64 2.04
C ASP A 50 -9.19 -5.16 0.59
N GLU A 51 -9.77 -3.98 0.37
CA GLU A 51 -9.91 -3.38 -0.96
C GLU A 51 -9.39 -1.94 -1.00
N PHE A 52 -8.60 -1.64 -2.03
CA PHE A 52 -8.07 -0.31 -2.30
C PHE A 52 -8.89 0.36 -3.40
N THR A 53 -9.60 1.44 -3.07
CA THR A 53 -10.18 2.30 -4.11
C THR A 53 -9.67 3.73 -3.98
N PRO A 54 -9.39 4.44 -5.10
CA PRO A 54 -8.92 5.83 -5.05
C PRO A 54 -9.89 6.78 -4.35
N LYS A 55 -11.19 6.45 -4.36
CA LYS A 55 -12.27 7.26 -3.79
C LYS A 55 -12.34 7.15 -2.28
N SER A 56 -11.90 6.03 -1.71
CA SER A 56 -11.83 5.84 -0.25
C SER A 56 -10.76 6.74 0.37
N PHE A 57 -9.62 6.89 -0.29
CA PHE A 57 -8.48 7.64 0.23
C PHE A 57 -8.69 9.15 0.31
N ILE A 58 -9.17 9.75 -0.78
CA ILE A 58 -9.55 11.16 -0.80
C ILE A 58 -10.94 11.25 -1.41
N SER A 59 -11.87 11.69 -0.58
CA SER A 59 -13.26 11.83 -0.93
C SER A 59 -13.63 13.30 -1.14
N GLY A 60 -14.34 13.57 -2.24
CA GLY A 60 -15.03 14.85 -2.44
C GLY A 60 -16.40 14.87 -1.76
N PHE A 61 -16.81 13.77 -1.12
CA PHE A 61 -18.07 13.66 -0.41
C PHE A 61 -17.91 14.14 1.03
N ARG A 62 -18.81 15.03 1.46
CA ARG A 62 -18.90 15.49 2.84
C ARG A 62 -20.06 14.75 3.51
N GLY A 63 -19.77 14.07 4.61
CA GLY A 63 -20.80 13.41 5.43
C GLY A 63 -21.75 14.42 6.08
N PRO A 64 -22.80 13.94 6.76
CA PRO A 64 -23.69 14.79 7.54
C PRO A 64 -22.88 15.71 8.49
N GLY A 65 -23.12 17.02 8.42
CA GLY A 65 -22.37 18.00 9.21
C GLY A 65 -21.02 18.44 8.62
N GLY A 66 -20.72 18.10 7.36
CA GLY A 66 -19.51 18.59 6.69
C GLY A 66 -18.25 17.77 6.96
N GLN A 67 -18.37 16.60 7.60
CA GLN A 67 -17.22 15.76 7.95
C GLN A 67 -16.51 15.20 6.70
N ASP A 68 -15.18 15.16 6.76
CA ASP A 68 -14.34 14.53 5.76
C ASP A 68 -14.34 13.02 5.93
N MET A 69 -14.81 12.30 4.91
CA MET A 69 -14.87 10.83 4.91
C MET A 69 -13.62 10.18 4.28
N SER A 70 -12.58 10.96 4.01
CA SER A 70 -11.31 10.45 3.46
C SER A 70 -10.63 9.52 4.46
N THR A 71 -10.09 8.39 3.98
CA THR A 71 -9.32 7.47 4.83
C THR A 71 -7.87 7.92 5.02
N LEU A 72 -7.34 8.78 4.14
CA LEU A 72 -5.94 9.21 4.20
C LEU A 72 -5.55 9.85 5.56
N PRO A 73 -6.35 10.73 6.18
CA PRO A 73 -6.05 11.25 7.53
C PRO A 73 -5.96 10.17 8.60
N GLN A 74 -6.72 9.07 8.45
CA GLN A 74 -6.75 7.97 9.41
C GLN A 74 -5.51 7.07 9.34
N LEU A 75 -4.80 7.12 8.20
CA LEU A 75 -3.55 6.39 7.98
C LEU A 75 -2.35 7.10 8.61
N ASN A 76 -2.44 8.39 8.91
CA ASN A 76 -1.32 9.14 9.43
C ASN A 76 -0.80 8.56 10.75
N GLY A 77 0.49 8.20 10.78
CA GLY A 77 1.14 7.55 11.93
C GLY A 77 0.80 6.07 12.10
N LYS A 78 0.28 5.41 11.05
CA LYS A 78 -0.09 3.98 11.06
C LYS A 78 0.66 3.18 10.01
N VAL A 79 0.63 1.86 10.17
CA VAL A 79 1.01 0.90 9.13
C VAL A 79 -0.24 0.42 8.42
N LEU A 80 -0.30 0.68 7.13
CA LEU A 80 -1.34 0.14 6.25
C LEU A 80 -1.04 -1.32 5.93
N VAL A 81 -1.91 -2.22 6.37
CA VAL A 81 -1.78 -3.67 6.16
C VAL A 81 -2.74 -4.08 5.04
N ILE A 82 -2.19 -4.67 3.97
CA ILE A 82 -2.95 -5.19 2.83
C ILE A 82 -2.83 -6.71 2.83
N LEU A 83 -3.92 -7.39 3.17
CA LEU A 83 -3.94 -8.87 3.28
C LEU A 83 -3.89 -9.56 1.92
N ASP A 84 -4.42 -8.90 0.88
CA ASP A 84 -4.33 -9.36 -0.50
C ASP A 84 -4.38 -8.17 -1.48
N GLU A 85 -3.25 -7.86 -2.12
CA GLU A 85 -3.17 -6.82 -3.13
C GLU A 85 -3.66 -7.29 -4.52
N SER A 86 -3.90 -8.59 -4.70
CA SER A 86 -4.39 -9.16 -5.97
C SER A 86 -5.74 -8.58 -6.34
N ILE A 87 -6.59 -8.28 -5.35
CA ILE A 87 -7.89 -7.63 -5.53
C ILE A 87 -7.74 -6.26 -6.20
N MET A 88 -6.72 -5.47 -5.80
CA MET A 88 -6.42 -4.21 -6.47
C MET A 88 -5.99 -4.44 -7.93
N MET A 89 -5.29 -5.53 -8.22
CA MET A 89 -4.91 -5.87 -9.60
C MET A 89 -6.09 -6.28 -10.46
N GLU A 90 -7.20 -6.76 -9.89
CA GLU A 90 -8.40 -7.15 -10.64
C GLU A 90 -9.24 -5.95 -11.09
N GLN A 91 -9.01 -4.77 -10.51
CA GLN A 91 -9.73 -3.54 -10.87
C GLN A 91 -9.46 -3.09 -12.31
N ARG A 92 -10.22 -2.11 -12.81
CA ARG A 92 -9.97 -1.54 -14.15
C ARG A 92 -8.60 -0.85 -14.19
N GLN A 93 -7.94 -0.86 -15.34
CA GLN A 93 -6.61 -0.25 -15.53
C GLN A 93 -6.57 1.22 -15.07
N GLU A 94 -7.63 1.97 -15.33
CA GLU A 94 -7.77 3.37 -14.90
C GLU A 94 -7.78 3.52 -13.37
N ASP A 95 -8.53 2.66 -12.67
CA ASP A 95 -8.61 2.66 -11.21
C ASP A 95 -7.27 2.28 -10.60
N ARG A 96 -6.59 1.25 -11.13
CA ARG A 96 -5.24 0.87 -10.71
C ARG A 96 -4.25 2.02 -10.85
N ASN A 97 -4.25 2.68 -12.01
CA ASN A 97 -3.37 3.82 -12.27
C ASN A 97 -3.65 4.99 -11.31
N ALA A 98 -4.93 5.22 -11.00
CA ALA A 98 -5.33 6.24 -10.04
C ALA A 98 -4.86 5.91 -8.61
N VAL A 99 -4.98 4.65 -8.15
CA VAL A 99 -4.46 4.22 -6.84
C VAL A 99 -2.94 4.39 -6.81
N GLN A 100 -2.21 3.92 -7.82
CA GLN A 100 -0.76 4.02 -7.87
C GLN A 100 -0.28 5.49 -7.88
N SER A 101 -0.93 6.36 -8.65
CA SER A 101 -0.65 7.80 -8.66
C SER A 101 -0.87 8.44 -7.29
N LEU A 102 -1.95 8.05 -6.61
CA LEU A 102 -2.28 8.53 -5.28
C LEU A 102 -1.27 8.07 -4.23
N LEU A 103 -0.91 6.78 -4.24
CA LEU A 103 0.11 6.23 -3.36
C LEU A 103 1.46 6.93 -3.56
N ARG A 104 1.87 7.23 -4.80
CA ARG A 104 3.09 8.01 -5.06
C ARG A 104 3.07 9.39 -4.41
N LYS A 105 1.94 10.11 -4.47
CA LYS A 105 1.78 11.39 -3.77
C LYS A 105 1.82 11.23 -2.26
N ALA A 106 1.25 10.14 -1.74
CA ALA A 106 1.23 9.84 -0.31
C ALA A 106 2.64 9.54 0.22
N TYR A 107 3.46 8.87 -0.58
CA TYR A 107 4.88 8.65 -0.28
C TYR A 107 5.64 9.99 -0.12
N ASP A 108 5.31 11.00 -0.94
CA ASP A 108 5.90 12.35 -0.83
C ASP A 108 5.33 13.15 0.37
N GLY A 109 4.39 12.57 1.13
CA GLY A 109 3.85 13.09 2.40
C GLY A 109 2.65 14.04 2.28
N VAL A 110 2.35 14.52 1.07
CA VAL A 110 1.22 15.44 0.84
C VAL A 110 0.40 14.97 -0.36
N VAL A 111 -0.86 14.65 -0.12
CA VAL A 111 -1.79 14.29 -1.17
C VAL A 111 -2.84 15.37 -1.31
N SER A 112 -2.99 15.86 -2.54
CA SER A 112 -3.98 16.87 -2.84
C SER A 112 -4.75 16.55 -4.11
N LYS A 113 -6.05 16.83 -4.07
CA LYS A 113 -6.98 16.56 -5.17
C LYS A 113 -8.03 17.66 -5.24
N SER A 114 -8.33 18.09 -6.46
CA SER A 114 -9.45 18.98 -6.73
C SER A 114 -10.66 18.15 -7.12
N PHE A 115 -11.85 18.57 -6.65
CA PHE A 115 -13.11 17.95 -6.98
C PHE A 115 -14.02 19.01 -7.60
N GLY A 116 -14.73 18.67 -8.68
CA GLY A 116 -15.65 19.61 -9.32
C GLY A 116 -16.77 20.12 -8.39
N ASN A 117 -17.06 19.38 -7.31
CA ASN A 117 -18.11 19.70 -6.33
C ASN A 117 -17.61 20.49 -5.12
N ILE A 118 -16.30 20.75 -5.00
CA ILE A 118 -15.71 21.50 -3.88
C ILE A 118 -14.93 22.68 -4.47
N LYS A 119 -15.25 23.90 -4.04
CA LYS A 119 -14.56 25.12 -4.53
C LYS A 119 -13.07 25.14 -4.16
N ASP A 120 -12.73 24.56 -3.01
CA ASP A 120 -11.37 24.50 -2.48
C ASP A 120 -10.69 23.15 -2.77
N LYS A 121 -9.36 23.20 -2.91
CA LYS A 121 -8.52 22.02 -3.04
C LYS A 121 -8.60 21.20 -1.75
N VAL A 122 -8.91 19.91 -1.84
CA VAL A 122 -8.81 19.00 -0.70
C VAL A 122 -7.38 18.53 -0.58
N GLU A 123 -6.75 18.85 0.55
CA GLU A 123 -5.36 18.51 0.84
C GLU A 123 -5.25 17.81 2.18
N HIS A 124 -4.51 16.69 2.18
CA HIS A 124 -4.25 15.90 3.36
C HIS A 124 -2.75 15.60 3.44
N LYS A 125 -2.19 15.86 4.62
CA LYS A 125 -0.85 15.42 4.98
C LYS A 125 -0.98 14.10 5.73
N ALA A 126 -0.32 13.07 5.23
CA ALA A 126 -0.33 11.75 5.86
C ALA A 126 1.00 11.07 5.62
N TYR A 127 1.62 10.63 6.71
CA TYR A 127 2.82 9.81 6.70
C TYR A 127 2.47 8.44 7.26
N PHE A 128 2.65 7.40 6.45
CA PHE A 128 2.31 6.04 6.83
C PHE A 128 3.20 5.04 6.11
N ASN A 129 3.35 3.88 6.74
CA ASN A 129 4.10 2.76 6.19
C ASN A 129 3.13 1.74 5.59
N ILE A 130 3.61 0.87 4.70
CA ILE A 130 2.78 -0.16 4.05
C ILE A 130 3.43 -1.52 4.24
N ILE A 131 2.60 -2.53 4.52
CA ILE A 131 2.95 -3.93 4.33
C ILE A 131 1.83 -4.64 3.58
N ALA A 132 2.17 -5.29 2.45
CA ALA A 132 1.20 -5.92 1.57
C ALA A 132 1.57 -7.36 1.24
N ALA A 133 0.58 -8.24 1.15
CA ALA A 133 0.73 -9.57 0.58
C ALA A 133 0.30 -9.57 -0.89
N ALA A 134 1.14 -10.15 -1.75
CA ALA A 134 0.95 -10.17 -3.19
C ALA A 134 1.24 -11.56 -3.77
N THR A 135 0.59 -11.89 -4.89
CA THR A 135 0.91 -13.07 -5.70
C THR A 135 1.98 -12.74 -6.75
N PRO A 136 2.72 -13.74 -7.29
CA PRO A 136 3.78 -13.49 -8.28
C PRO A 136 3.28 -12.82 -9.58
N GLN A 137 1.98 -12.86 -9.86
CA GLN A 137 1.37 -12.19 -11.02
C GLN A 137 1.53 -10.65 -10.94
N ILE A 138 1.63 -10.10 -9.73
CA ILE A 138 1.88 -8.67 -9.47
C ILE A 138 3.27 -8.26 -9.96
N ASP A 139 4.25 -9.16 -9.91
CA ASP A 139 5.63 -8.86 -10.26
C ASP A 139 5.76 -8.43 -11.73
N ARG A 140 5.07 -9.12 -12.64
CA ARG A 140 5.04 -8.78 -14.09
C ARG A 140 4.43 -7.40 -14.36
N TYR A 141 3.43 -6.99 -13.58
CA TYR A 141 2.78 -5.69 -13.73
C TYR A 141 3.65 -4.55 -13.16
N PHE A 142 4.41 -4.82 -12.11
CA PHE A 142 5.28 -3.82 -11.49
C PHE A 142 6.62 -3.65 -12.19
N LEU A 143 7.22 -4.70 -12.77
CA LEU A 143 8.38 -4.58 -13.67
C LEU A 143 8.14 -3.54 -14.79
N TYR A 144 6.89 -3.45 -15.28
CA TYR A 144 6.48 -2.44 -16.27
C TYR A 144 6.36 -1.02 -15.69
N ASN A 145 5.94 -0.89 -14.42
CA ASN A 145 5.81 0.39 -13.72
C ASN A 145 7.12 0.87 -13.05
N GLN A 146 8.11 -0.01 -12.93
CA GLN A 146 9.43 0.23 -12.34
C GLN A 146 10.23 1.29 -13.11
N ALA A 147 9.99 1.41 -14.42
CA ALA A 147 10.53 2.45 -15.28
C ALA A 147 10.11 3.89 -14.89
N LEU A 148 9.11 4.06 -14.01
CA LEU A 148 8.52 5.36 -13.65
C LEU A 148 8.90 5.88 -12.25
N GLY A 149 9.93 5.30 -11.63
CA GLY A 149 10.48 5.76 -10.35
C GLY A 149 10.11 4.85 -9.19
N GLU A 150 11.10 4.15 -8.65
CA GLU A 150 10.95 3.11 -7.63
C GLU A 150 10.64 3.69 -6.25
N ARG A 151 9.38 4.00 -5.91
CA ARG A 151 9.03 4.33 -4.50
C ARG A 151 8.79 3.08 -3.63
N PHE A 152 8.44 1.96 -4.26
CA PHE A 152 8.49 0.63 -3.65
C PHE A 152 9.91 0.03 -3.66
N GLY A 153 10.93 0.72 -4.20
CA GLY A 153 12.30 0.20 -4.40
C GLY A 153 13.45 1.11 -3.92
N LEU A 154 13.26 2.44 -3.81
CA LEU A 154 14.28 3.36 -3.31
C LEU A 154 14.65 3.12 -1.83
N ASN A 155 13.70 2.62 -1.03
CA ASN A 155 13.90 2.06 0.31
C ASN A 155 13.02 0.82 0.59
N GLY A 156 12.18 0.42 -0.38
CA GLY A 156 11.32 -0.75 -0.28
C GLY A 156 12.05 -1.97 -0.80
N TRP A 157 12.29 -2.93 0.06
CA TRP A 157 12.80 -4.22 -0.39
C TRP A 157 11.64 -4.99 -0.99
N GLN A 158 11.76 -5.42 -2.24
CA GLN A 158 10.87 -6.42 -2.81
C GLN A 158 11.40 -7.79 -2.40
N LEU A 159 10.91 -8.27 -1.25
CA LEU A 159 11.31 -9.56 -0.70
C LEU A 159 10.46 -10.65 -1.32
N GLY A 160 10.91 -11.13 -2.48
CA GLY A 160 10.42 -12.34 -3.11
C GLY A 160 10.95 -13.55 -2.37
N ALA A 161 10.07 -14.28 -1.69
CA ALA A 161 10.39 -15.64 -1.27
C ALA A 161 10.14 -16.56 -2.48
N TYR A 162 11.13 -16.71 -3.35
CA TYR A 162 11.20 -17.93 -4.15
C TYR A 162 11.52 -19.05 -3.18
N VAL A 163 10.51 -19.86 -2.87
CA VAL A 163 10.76 -21.16 -2.28
C VAL A 163 11.53 -21.92 -3.35
N ASP A 164 12.77 -22.33 -3.04
CA ASP A 164 13.65 -23.07 -3.95
C ASP A 164 12.85 -24.14 -4.70
N GLY A 165 12.62 -23.92 -6.00
CA GLY A 165 11.85 -24.83 -6.85
C GLY A 165 11.07 -24.17 -8.00
N ASP A 166 10.67 -22.90 -7.87
CA ASP A 166 9.74 -22.29 -8.84
C ASP A 166 10.27 -21.06 -9.60
N ASP A 167 11.60 -20.82 -9.61
CA ASP A 167 12.19 -19.71 -10.38
C ASP A 167 11.87 -19.83 -11.89
N PRO A 168 11.07 -18.92 -12.48
CA PRO A 168 10.80 -18.91 -13.91
C PRO A 168 12.01 -18.47 -14.74
N ALA A 169 13.09 -17.98 -14.12
CA ALA A 169 14.38 -17.73 -14.77
C ALA A 169 15.31 -18.97 -14.76
N ALA A 170 14.90 -20.08 -14.14
CA ALA A 170 15.64 -21.35 -14.15
C ALA A 170 15.26 -22.28 -15.33
N LYS A 171 14.74 -21.72 -16.43
CA LYS A 171 14.56 -22.44 -17.71
C LYS A 171 15.07 -21.63 -18.89
#